data_AF-X1SW73-F1
#
_entry.id   AF-X1SW73-F1
#
_cell.length_a   1.000
_cell.length_b   1.000
_cell.length_c   1.000
_cell.angle_alpha   90.00
_cell.angle_beta   90.00
_cell.angle_gamma   90.00
#
_symmetry.space_group_name_H-M   'P 1'
#
loop_
_entity.id
_entity.type
_entity.pdbx_description
1 polymer ?
#
loop_
_entity_poly.entity_id
_entity_poly.type
_entity_poly.pdbx_seq_one_letter_code
_entity_poly.pdbx_strand_id
1 'polypeptide(L)' 'GVTGKRTHKGYTELMLDGRTTPQQVLSHLISRGTVINRFEVATPSLNEIFLKEVGKKS' A
#
# COMPACT_ATOMS: atom_id res chain seq x y z
N GLY A 1 -1.67 4.77 -9.39
CA GLY A 1 -2.86 4.31 -8.66
C GLY A 1 -2.54 3.14 -7.76
N VAL A 2 -3.56 2.63 -7.05
CA VAL A 2 -3.47 1.41 -6.25
C VAL A 2 -3.35 0.20 -7.18
N THR A 3 -2.28 -0.59 -7.02
CA THR A 3 -1.96 -1.76 -7.84
C THR A 3 -2.27 -3.08 -7.14
N GLY A 4 -2.47 -3.05 -5.83
CA GLY A 4 -2.80 -4.22 -5.03
C GLY A 4 -3.45 -3.83 -3.71
N LYS A 5 -4.20 -4.76 -3.13
CA LYS A 5 -4.84 -4.61 -1.83
C LYS A 5 -4.72 -5.91 -1.06
N ARG A 6 -4.32 -5.82 0.20
CA ARG A 6 -4.38 -6.93 1.15
C ARG A 6 -5.21 -6.53 2.36
N THR A 7 -6.15 -7.38 2.73
CA THR A 7 -6.98 -7.18 3.91
C THR A 7 -6.41 -8.00 5.04
N HIS A 8 -6.04 -7.34 6.13
CA HIS A 8 -5.60 -7.98 7.36
C HIS A 8 -6.65 -7.77 8.46
N LYS A 9 -6.52 -8.50 9.57
CA LYS A 9 -7.36 -8.25 10.74
C LYS A 9 -7.02 -6.88 11.33
N GLY A 10 -7.88 -5.89 11.09
CA GLY A 10 -7.78 -4.55 11.66
C GLY A 10 -7.12 -3.48 10.78
N TYR A 11 -6.57 -3.83 9.61
CA TYR A 11 -6.08 -2.85 8.65
C TYR A 11 -6.13 -3.37 7.22
N THR A 12 -6.13 -2.44 6.26
CA THR A 12 -6.01 -2.74 4.83
C THR A 12 -4.69 -2.15 4.33
N GLU A 13 -3.87 -2.99 3.72
CA GLU A 13 -2.65 -2.57 3.05
C GLU A 13 -2.94 -2.30 1.56
N LEU A 14 -2.45 -1.16 1.07
CA LEU A 14 -2.59 -0.75 -0.33
C LEU A 14 -1.20 -0.66 -0.96
N MET A 15 -1.00 -1.38 -2.05
CA MET A 15 0.22 -1.32 -2.85
C MET A 15 0.01 -0.24 -3.92
N LEU A 16 0.96 0.68 -4.05
CA LEU A 16 0.87 1.81 -4.98
C LEU A 16 1.81 1.60 -6.17
N ASP A 17 1.46 2.14 -7.33
CA ASP A 17 2.44 2.32 -8.40
C ASP A 17 3.46 3.42 -8.05
N GLY A 18 4.51 3.53 -8.86
CA GLY A 18 5.55 4.54 -8.66
C GLY A 18 5.14 5.99 -8.95
N ARG A 19 3.85 6.25 -9.27
CA ARG A 19 3.34 7.59 -9.63
C ARG A 19 2.37 8.14 -8.58
N THR A 20 1.70 7.27 -7.84
CA THR A 20 0.76 7.67 -6.79
C THR A 20 1.44 7.70 -5.44
N THR A 21 1.34 8.84 -4.76
CA THR A 21 1.89 8.99 -3.42
C THR A 21 0.92 8.50 -2.35
N PRO A 22 1.41 8.05 -1.19
CA PRO A 22 0.55 7.69 -0.07
C PRO A 22 -0.40 8.83 0.35
N GLN A 23 0.08 10.09 0.31
CA GLN A 23 -0.71 11.28 0.62
C GLN A 23 -1.89 11.47 -0.34
N GLN A 24 -1.71 11.25 -1.64
CA GLN A 24 -2.81 11.35 -2.61
C GLN A 24 -3.93 10.35 -2.30
N VAL A 25 -3.57 9.13 -1.90
CA VAL A 25 -4.53 8.10 -1.48
C VAL A 25 -5.23 8.50 -0.20
N LEU A 26 -4.49 8.96 0.80
CA LEU A 26 -5.05 9.43 2.07
C LEU A 26 -6.06 10.55 1.85
N SER A 27 -5.70 11.59 1.08
CA SER A 27 -6.60 12.70 0.73
C SER A 27 -7.86 12.21 0.03
N HIS A 28 -7.74 11.24 -0.89
CA HIS A 28 -8.88 10.66 -1.60
C HIS A 28 -9.84 9.89 -0.67
N LEU A 29 -9.31 9.14 0.30
CA LEU A 29 -10.11 8.40 1.25
C LEU A 29 -10.83 9.34 2.22
N ILE A 30 -10.14 10.36 2.72
CA ILE A 30 -10.72 11.40 3.58
C ILE A 30 -11.81 12.17 2.82
N SER A 31 -11.59 12.55 1.56
CA SER A 31 -12.60 13.26 0.77
C SER A 31 -13.86 12.45 0.50
N ARG A 32 -13.80 11.11 0.62
CA ARG A 32 -14.96 10.21 0.55
C ARG A 32 -15.62 9.95 1.91
N GLY A 33 -15.20 10.65 2.97
CA GLY A 33 -15.73 10.46 4.32
C GLY A 33 -15.26 9.19 5.01
N THR A 34 -14.16 8.58 4.54
CA THR A 34 -13.60 7.40 5.22
C THR A 34 -12.97 7.81 6.54
N VAL A 35 -13.39 7.21 7.64
CA VAL A 35 -12.79 7.43 8.97
C VAL A 35 -11.48 6.64 9.06
N ILE A 36 -10.36 7.34 9.22
CA ILE A 36 -9.02 6.75 9.31
C ILE A 36 -8.45 7.06 10.69
N ASN A 37 -8.30 6.03 11.51
CA ASN A 37 -7.77 6.16 12.87
C ASN A 37 -6.23 6.08 12.93
N ARG A 38 -5.60 5.41 11.96
CA ARG A 38 -4.15 5.25 11.84
C ARG A 38 -3.79 5.09 10.37
N PHE A 39 -2.77 5.82 9.92
CA PHE A 39 -2.22 5.73 8.58
C PHE A 39 -0.72 5.57 8.67
N GLU A 40 -0.17 4.58 7.96
CA GLU A 40 1.26 4.28 7.99
C GLU A 40 1.78 4.11 6.56
N VAL A 41 3.00 4.60 6.34
CA VAL A 41 3.74 4.32 5.11
C VAL A 41 4.66 3.14 5.42
N ALA A 42 4.29 1.96 4.93
CA ALA A 42 5.10 0.77 5.11
C ALA A 42 6.30 0.78 4.16
N THR A 43 7.50 0.60 4.70
CA THR A 43 8.63 0.09 3.92
C THR A 43 8.39 -1.38 3.62
N PRO A 44 8.65 -1.84 2.38
CA PRO A 44 8.47 -3.25 2.03
C PRO A 44 9.30 -4.14 2.95
N SER A 45 8.74 -5.27 3.36
CA SER A 45 9.44 -6.25 4.19
C SER A 45 10.59 -6.90 3.41
N LEU A 46 11.60 -7.44 4.12
CA LEU A 46 12.68 -8.22 3.50
C LEU A 46 12.14 -9.39 2.66
N ASN A 47 11.07 -10.04 3.11
CA ASN A 47 10.44 -11.14 2.38
C ASN A 47 9.85 -10.66 1.04
N GLU A 48 9.22 -9.48 1.00
CA GLU A 48 8.69 -8.91 -0.23
C GLU A 48 9.77 -8.40 -1.18
N ILE A 49 10.85 -7.84 -0.63
CA ILE A 49 12.05 -7.49 -1.41
C ILE A 49 12.60 -8.76 -2.05
N PHE A 50 12.74 -9.83 -1.27
CA PHE A 50 13.22 -11.12 -1.77
C PHE A 50 12.32 -11.64 -2.90
N LEU A 51 11.02 -11.78 -2.67
CA LEU A 51 10.05 -12.25 -3.69
C LEU A 51 10.10 -11.41 -4.97
N LYS A 52 10.24 -10.09 -4.86
CA LYS A 52 10.34 -9.20 -6.01
C LYS A 52 11.64 -9.43 -6.80
N GLU A 53 12.75 -9.72 -6.14
CA GLU A 53 14.04 -9.93 -6.81
C GLU A 53 14.19 -11.33 -7.39
N VAL A 54 13.71 -12.40 -6.72
CA VAL A 54 13.71 -13.75 -7.31
C VAL A 54 12.67 -13.89 -8.43
N GLY A 55 11.49 -13.26 -8.30
CA GLY A 55 10.47 -13.29 -9.35
C GLY A 55 10.86 -12.56 -10.66
N LYS A 56 11.91 -11.73 -10.64
CA LYS A 56 12.46 -11.07 -11.84
C LYS A 56 13.40 -11.95 -12.66
N LYS A 57 13.85 -13.10 -12.13
CA LYS A 57 14.86 -13.97 -12.76
C LYS A 57 14.26 -15.20 -13.47
N SER A 58 12.99 -15.15 -13.89
CA SER A 58 12.34 -16.23 -14.64
C SER A 58 11.88 -15.77 -16.01
#